data_AF-A0A2E8MIV6-F1
#
_entry.id   AF-A0A2E8MIV6-F1
#
_cell.length_a   1.000
_cell.length_b   1.000
_cell.length_c   1.000
_cell.angle_alpha   90.00
_cell.angle_beta   90.00
_cell.angle_gamma   90.00
#
_symmetry.space_group_name_H-M   'P 1'
#
loop_
_entity.id
_entity.type
_entity.pdbx_description
1 polymer ?
#
loop_
_entity_poly.entity_id
_entity_poly.type
_entity_poly.pdbx_seq_one_letter_code
_entity_poly.pdbx_strand_id
1 'polypeptide(L)'
;MTERLQKVLARAGAGSRREVEAWIRQGRVTVDGVAATLGIRVAPGCRVAVDGKVLRQLYAARGASRVLLYHKPVGEICSRDDPSGRPTVFDHLPRLRGRRWVTVGRLDFNTSGLLILSTDGELAHRLMHPSTGIEREYLCRVRGEPGRLGLSRLREGLRLNGQLCRFEQVTARRGQGTNRWYAVVVREGRYREVRRLWSKVGCTVSRLTRIRYGSLRLPRRLRAGQWIELGGPQISELYQLAGLNSSSAGTSAAAVNATCGERPPPQPLPAVKSKGRRQGAHRRAPRTRG
;
A
#
# COMPACT_ATOMS: atom_id res chain seq x y z
N MET A 1 -27.98 -3.50 -12.57
CA MET A 1 -27.25 -4.42 -11.65
C MET A 1 -27.11 -3.73 -10.30
N THR A 2 -27.55 -4.35 -9.20
CA THR A 2 -27.47 -3.75 -7.84
C THR A 2 -26.14 -4.07 -7.17
N GLU A 3 -25.55 -3.11 -6.46
CA GLU A 3 -24.29 -3.28 -5.72
C GLU A 3 -24.48 -3.00 -4.23
N ARG A 4 -23.70 -3.64 -3.36
CA ARG A 4 -23.71 -3.35 -1.91
C ARG A 4 -23.34 -1.89 -1.65
N LEU A 5 -24.09 -1.19 -0.80
CA LEU A 5 -23.92 0.24 -0.52
C LEU A 5 -22.49 0.60 -0.10
N GLN A 6 -21.86 -0.19 0.78
CA GLN A 6 -20.49 0.04 1.22
C GLN A 6 -19.46 -0.11 0.09
N LYS A 7 -19.75 -0.90 -0.96
CA LYS A 7 -18.89 -0.99 -2.15
C LYS A 7 -19.01 0.28 -2.97
N VAL A 8 -20.22 0.81 -3.16
CA VAL A 8 -20.49 2.02 -3.94
C VAL A 8 -19.87 3.25 -3.27
N LEU A 9 -20.12 3.44 -1.97
CA LEU A 9 -19.56 4.57 -1.20
C LEU A 9 -18.04 4.53 -1.14
N ALA A 10 -17.46 3.34 -0.92
CA ALA A 10 -16.01 3.19 -0.88
C ALA A 10 -15.34 3.42 -2.25
N ARG A 11 -16.03 3.16 -3.35
CA ARG A 11 -15.57 3.44 -4.72
C ARG A 11 -15.62 4.94 -5.02
N ALA A 12 -16.66 5.63 -4.57
CA ALA A 12 -16.80 7.09 -4.67
C ALA A 12 -15.83 7.87 -3.75
N GLY A 13 -14.96 7.17 -3.02
CA GLY A 13 -13.97 7.79 -2.15
C GLY A 13 -14.52 8.33 -0.83
N ALA A 14 -15.78 8.05 -0.47
CA ALA A 14 -16.40 8.56 0.75
C ALA A 14 -15.73 8.01 2.03
N GLY A 15 -15.27 6.76 2.01
CA GLY A 15 -14.60 6.12 3.15
C GLY A 15 -14.13 4.71 2.83
N SER A 16 -13.57 3.99 3.81
CA SER A 16 -13.34 2.54 3.69
C SER A 16 -14.63 1.74 3.80
N ARG A 17 -14.62 0.49 3.31
CA ARG A 17 -15.81 -0.38 3.40
C ARG A 17 -16.24 -0.56 4.87
N ARG A 18 -15.28 -0.67 5.78
CA ARG A 18 -15.51 -0.85 7.22
C ARG A 18 -16.00 0.43 7.89
N GLU A 19 -15.42 1.58 7.53
CA GLU A 19 -15.91 2.89 8.00
C GLU A 19 -17.36 3.11 7.57
N VAL A 20 -17.68 2.81 6.31
CA VAL A 20 -19.05 2.93 5.80
C VAL A 20 -20.00 1.97 6.52
N GLU A 21 -19.59 0.73 6.79
CA GLU A 21 -20.38 -0.19 7.61
C GLU A 21 -20.60 0.33 9.03
N ALA A 22 -19.62 1.02 9.62
CA ALA A 22 -19.78 1.68 10.91
C ALA A 22 -20.78 2.85 10.82
N TRP A 23 -20.72 3.68 9.78
CA TRP A 23 -21.69 4.76 9.56
C TRP A 23 -23.11 4.25 9.36
N ILE A 24 -23.28 3.13 8.66
CA ILE A 24 -24.57 2.45 8.48
C ILE A 24 -25.10 1.98 9.85
N ARG A 25 -24.26 1.33 10.68
CA ARG A 25 -24.65 0.93 12.05
C ARG A 25 -25.06 2.11 12.93
N GLN A 26 -24.44 3.28 12.71
CA GLN A 26 -24.73 4.52 13.43
C GLN A 26 -25.95 5.27 12.89
N GLY A 27 -26.63 4.77 11.84
CA GLY A 27 -27.79 5.45 11.23
C GLY A 27 -27.43 6.72 10.46
N ARG A 28 -26.15 6.95 10.15
CA ARG A 28 -25.66 8.17 9.49
C ARG A 28 -25.85 8.17 7.97
N VAL A 29 -26.25 7.04 7.40
CA VAL A 29 -26.37 6.85 5.95
C VAL A 29 -27.84 6.63 5.60
N THR A 30 -28.33 7.37 4.62
CA THR A 30 -29.69 7.24 4.10
C THR A 30 -29.68 6.94 2.60
N VAL A 31 -30.60 6.09 2.15
CA VAL A 31 -30.84 5.79 0.74
C VAL A 31 -32.28 6.19 0.43
N ASP A 32 -32.46 7.12 -0.52
CA ASP A 32 -33.75 7.67 -0.93
C ASP A 32 -34.59 8.19 0.26
N GLY A 33 -33.90 8.77 1.26
CA GLY A 33 -34.51 9.31 2.48
C GLY A 33 -34.72 8.30 3.62
N VAL A 34 -34.50 7.00 3.37
CA VAL A 34 -34.66 5.94 4.38
C VAL A 34 -33.31 5.55 4.98
N ALA A 35 -33.26 5.36 6.30
CA ALA A 35 -32.03 4.91 6.99
C ALA A 35 -31.54 3.56 6.42
N ALA A 36 -30.28 3.51 6.04
CA ALA A 36 -29.70 2.32 5.43
C ALA A 36 -29.41 1.24 6.49
N THR A 37 -29.62 -0.03 6.14
CA THR A 37 -29.24 -1.18 6.97
C THR A 37 -28.02 -1.90 6.39
N LEU A 38 -27.32 -2.66 7.24
CA LEU A 38 -26.15 -3.43 6.79
C LEU A 38 -26.56 -4.48 5.74
N GLY A 39 -25.84 -4.51 4.62
CA GLY A 39 -26.09 -5.45 3.53
C GLY A 39 -27.02 -4.92 2.43
N ILE A 40 -27.60 -3.73 2.60
CA ILE A 40 -28.44 -3.10 1.58
C ILE A 40 -27.71 -2.98 0.23
N ARG A 41 -28.45 -3.24 -0.84
CA ARG A 41 -27.98 -3.12 -2.22
C ARG A 41 -28.67 -1.93 -2.86
N VAL A 42 -27.90 -1.10 -3.54
CA VAL A 42 -28.40 0.08 -4.24
C VAL A 42 -28.34 -0.11 -5.75
N ALA A 43 -29.38 0.37 -6.43
CA ALA A 43 -29.41 0.45 -7.88
C ALA A 43 -28.70 1.73 -8.37
N PRO A 44 -28.28 1.78 -9.64
CA PRO A 44 -27.91 3.04 -10.29
C PRO A 44 -29.07 4.05 -10.20
N GLY A 45 -28.84 5.24 -9.65
CA GLY A 45 -29.85 6.31 -9.54
C GLY A 45 -30.40 6.59 -8.13
N CYS A 46 -30.22 5.69 -7.16
CA CYS A 46 -30.66 5.92 -5.77
C CYS A 46 -29.94 7.13 -5.15
N ARG A 47 -30.66 8.01 -4.46
CA ARG A 47 -30.07 9.15 -3.74
C ARG A 47 -29.51 8.68 -2.40
N VAL A 48 -28.19 8.50 -2.34
CA VAL A 48 -27.54 8.20 -1.06
C VAL A 48 -27.00 9.49 -0.44
N ALA A 49 -27.27 9.68 0.85
CA ALA A 49 -26.68 10.74 1.65
C ALA A 49 -25.95 10.16 2.86
N VAL A 50 -24.88 10.86 3.28
CA VAL A 50 -24.15 10.59 4.51
C VAL A 50 -24.19 11.87 5.34
N ASP A 51 -24.69 11.80 6.57
CA ASP A 51 -24.92 12.96 7.45
C ASP A 51 -25.72 14.09 6.76
N GLY A 52 -26.77 13.71 6.02
CA GLY A 52 -27.61 14.66 5.28
C GLY A 52 -27.00 15.23 3.99
N LYS A 53 -25.71 14.97 3.70
CA LYS A 53 -25.06 15.42 2.46
C LYS A 53 -25.23 14.38 1.34
N VAL A 54 -25.99 14.74 0.30
CA VAL A 54 -26.22 13.89 -0.88
C VAL A 54 -24.93 13.73 -1.69
N LEU A 55 -24.50 12.49 -1.88
CA LEU A 55 -23.29 12.17 -2.65
C LEU A 55 -23.62 12.00 -4.13
N ARG A 56 -23.59 13.10 -4.89
CA ARG A 56 -23.90 13.09 -6.34
C ARG A 56 -22.90 12.28 -7.19
N GLN A 57 -21.68 12.07 -6.69
CA GLN A 57 -20.58 11.42 -7.42
C GLN A 57 -20.63 9.88 -7.41
N LEU A 58 -21.63 9.27 -6.77
CA LEU A 58 -21.73 7.81 -6.63
C LEU A 58 -21.85 7.07 -7.97
N TYR A 59 -22.46 7.75 -8.94
CA TYR A 59 -22.73 7.24 -10.28
C TYR A 59 -22.04 8.07 -11.37
N ALA A 60 -21.13 8.97 -11.00
CA ALA A 60 -20.27 9.63 -11.97
C ALA A 60 -19.63 8.52 -12.81
N ALA A 61 -19.67 8.69 -14.14
CA ALA A 61 -19.25 7.69 -15.11
C ALA A 61 -17.96 7.01 -14.65
N ARG A 62 -17.86 5.69 -14.87
CA ARG A 62 -16.64 4.90 -14.63
C ARG A 62 -15.52 5.42 -15.53
N GLY A 63 -14.99 6.61 -15.24
CA GLY A 63 -13.83 7.17 -15.92
C GLY A 63 -12.67 6.22 -15.76
N ALA A 64 -11.73 6.27 -16.70
CA ALA A 64 -10.66 5.29 -16.85
C ALA A 64 -10.04 4.88 -15.50
N SER A 65 -9.88 3.57 -15.32
CA SER A 65 -9.15 3.03 -14.18
C SER A 65 -7.70 3.50 -14.25
N ARG A 66 -7.22 4.13 -13.19
CA ARG A 66 -5.83 4.59 -13.08
C ARG A 66 -5.05 3.58 -12.24
N VAL A 67 -3.85 3.26 -12.68
CA VAL A 67 -2.95 2.33 -11.97
C VAL A 67 -1.57 2.97 -11.85
N LEU A 68 -1.03 3.00 -10.64
CA LEU A 68 0.31 3.48 -10.35
C LEU A 68 1.23 2.31 -10.02
N LEU A 69 2.45 2.36 -10.55
CA LEU A 69 3.58 1.62 -9.99
C LEU A 69 4.36 2.55 -9.07
N TYR A 70 4.34 2.23 -7.78
CA TYR A 70 5.08 2.95 -6.76
C TYR A 70 6.31 2.16 -6.34
N HIS A 71 7.47 2.79 -6.33
CA HIS A 71 8.65 2.22 -5.69
C HIS A 71 8.63 2.59 -4.22
N LYS A 72 7.97 1.76 -3.41
CA LYS A 72 7.87 1.96 -1.97
C LYS A 72 9.25 1.95 -1.31
N PRO A 73 9.64 3.01 -0.57
CA PRO A 73 10.84 2.99 0.26
C PRO A 73 10.62 2.17 1.54
N VAL A 74 11.71 1.89 2.26
CA VAL A 74 11.60 1.44 3.66
C VAL A 74 11.14 2.61 4.53
N GLY A 75 10.42 2.33 5.61
CA GLY A 75 9.93 3.36 6.54
C GLY A 75 8.51 3.86 6.26
N GLU A 76 7.84 3.33 5.25
CA GLU A 76 6.42 3.62 4.98
C GLU A 76 5.53 2.41 5.26
N ILE A 77 4.30 2.66 5.74
CA ILE A 77 3.27 1.64 5.90
C ILE A 77 2.26 1.64 4.75
N CYS A 78 1.72 0.47 4.42
CA CYS A 78 0.62 0.31 3.47
C CYS A 78 -0.77 0.40 4.14
N SER A 79 -0.92 1.26 5.15
CA SER A 79 -2.20 1.57 5.82
C SER A 79 -2.55 3.04 5.60
N ARG A 80 -3.84 3.36 5.59
CA ARG A 80 -4.34 4.74 5.51
C ARG A 80 -4.41 5.42 6.87
N ASP A 81 -4.62 4.62 7.89
CA ASP A 81 -4.71 5.08 9.26
C ASP A 81 -3.65 4.34 10.07
N ASP A 82 -2.89 5.11 10.82
CA ASP A 82 -1.86 4.63 11.72
C ASP A 82 -1.95 5.36 13.05
N PRO A 83 -2.31 4.65 14.13
CA PRO A 83 -2.37 5.23 15.47
C PRO A 83 -1.02 5.81 15.93
N SER A 84 0.09 5.35 15.37
CA SER A 84 1.45 5.78 15.70
C SER A 84 1.97 6.93 14.82
N GLY A 85 1.17 7.44 13.88
CA GLY A 85 1.54 8.58 13.02
C GLY A 85 2.72 8.31 12.09
N ARG A 86 2.99 7.05 11.72
CA ARG A 86 4.10 6.71 10.81
C ARG A 86 3.78 7.15 9.36
N PRO A 87 4.80 7.47 8.55
CA PRO A 87 4.62 7.81 7.14
C PRO A 87 3.88 6.71 6.37
N THR A 88 2.93 7.11 5.52
CA THR A 88 2.12 6.20 4.73
C THR A 88 2.48 6.27 3.26
N VAL A 89 2.28 5.17 2.54
CA VAL A 89 2.43 5.15 1.08
C VAL A 89 1.47 6.09 0.34
N PHE A 90 0.46 6.64 1.04
CA PHE A 90 -0.54 7.53 0.45
C PHE A 90 -0.14 9.00 0.51
N ASP A 91 0.81 9.36 1.36
CA ASP A 91 1.19 10.76 1.63
C ASP A 91 1.82 11.43 0.39
N HIS A 92 2.47 10.63 -0.46
CA HIS A 92 3.22 11.07 -1.65
C HIS A 92 2.49 10.81 -2.98
N LEU A 93 1.21 10.43 -2.94
CA LEU A 93 0.44 10.09 -4.13
C LEU A 93 -0.36 11.27 -4.69
N PRO A 94 -0.64 11.29 -6.00
CA PRO A 94 -1.44 12.34 -6.60
C PRO A 94 -2.86 12.32 -6.02
N ARG A 95 -3.36 13.50 -5.64
CA ARG A 95 -4.71 13.64 -5.09
C ARG A 95 -5.75 13.34 -6.15
N LEU A 96 -6.77 12.57 -5.77
CA LEU A 96 -7.90 12.22 -6.63
C LEU A 96 -9.16 12.92 -6.15
N ARG A 97 -9.97 13.41 -7.08
CA ARG A 97 -11.32 13.94 -6.78
C ARG A 97 -12.34 12.80 -6.91
N GLY A 98 -13.11 12.54 -5.85
CA GLY A 98 -14.18 11.52 -5.84
C GLY A 98 -13.72 10.07 -6.00
N ARG A 99 -12.43 9.78 -5.78
CA ARG A 99 -11.83 8.44 -5.86
C ARG A 99 -10.71 8.31 -4.84
N ARG A 100 -10.26 7.08 -4.62
CA ARG A 100 -9.13 6.78 -3.73
C ARG A 100 -8.22 5.71 -4.29
N TRP A 101 -6.94 5.83 -3.99
CA TRP A 101 -5.95 4.79 -4.28
C TRP A 101 -6.16 3.56 -3.40
N VAL A 102 -6.17 2.38 -3.99
CA VAL A 102 -6.22 1.10 -3.29
C VAL A 102 -4.93 0.35 -3.59
N THR A 103 -4.20 -0.05 -2.54
CA THR A 103 -2.97 -0.82 -2.69
C THR A 103 -3.28 -2.26 -3.10
N VAL A 104 -2.53 -2.78 -4.07
CA VAL A 104 -2.53 -4.20 -4.43
C VAL A 104 -1.55 -4.93 -3.53
N GLY A 105 -2.09 -5.50 -2.47
CA GLY A 105 -1.35 -6.15 -1.41
C GLY A 105 -0.69 -5.14 -0.47
N ARG A 106 0.20 -5.64 0.36
CA ARG A 106 0.97 -4.84 1.32
C ARG A 106 2.44 -5.22 1.24
N LEU A 107 3.31 -4.26 1.52
CA LEU A 107 4.71 -4.48 1.82
C LEU A 107 4.96 -4.08 3.26
N ASP A 108 5.79 -4.84 3.97
CA ASP A 108 6.15 -4.51 5.34
C ASP A 108 6.86 -3.15 5.42
N PHE A 109 6.86 -2.57 6.62
CA PHE A 109 7.57 -1.31 6.92
C PHE A 109 9.04 -1.34 6.49
N ASN A 110 9.74 -2.46 6.74
CA ASN A 110 11.15 -2.68 6.40
C ASN A 110 11.37 -3.36 5.03
N THR A 111 10.37 -3.32 4.15
CA THR A 111 10.43 -3.89 2.81
C THR A 111 10.20 -2.80 1.78
N SER A 112 11.08 -2.75 0.77
CA SER A 112 11.00 -1.79 -0.33
C SER A 112 10.56 -2.45 -1.63
N GLY A 113 10.38 -1.65 -2.68
CA GLY A 113 10.19 -2.11 -4.04
C GLY A 113 8.79 -1.88 -4.58
N LEU A 114 8.42 -2.65 -5.59
CA LEU A 114 7.22 -2.45 -6.39
C LEU A 114 5.95 -2.59 -5.55
N LEU A 115 5.15 -1.54 -5.45
CA LEU A 115 3.79 -1.53 -4.93
C LEU A 115 2.86 -1.01 -6.02
N ILE A 116 1.83 -1.78 -6.35
CA ILE A 116 0.83 -1.35 -7.31
C ILE A 116 -0.30 -0.67 -6.54
N LEU A 117 -0.78 0.47 -7.04
CA LEU A 117 -1.99 1.12 -6.54
C LEU A 117 -2.98 1.28 -7.69
N SER A 118 -4.27 1.08 -7.43
CA SER A 118 -5.34 1.21 -8.42
C SER A 118 -6.49 2.03 -7.86
N THR A 119 -7.17 2.80 -8.71
CA THR A 119 -8.47 3.39 -8.36
C THR A 119 -9.61 2.38 -8.43
N ASP A 120 -9.41 1.25 -9.12
CA ASP A 120 -10.38 0.16 -9.18
C ASP A 120 -10.10 -0.89 -8.09
N GLY A 121 -10.99 -0.90 -7.10
CA GLY A 121 -10.92 -1.86 -6.00
C GLY A 121 -11.25 -3.30 -6.39
N GLU A 122 -11.96 -3.54 -7.51
CA GLU A 122 -12.21 -4.89 -8.02
C GLU A 122 -10.95 -5.47 -8.64
N LEU A 123 -10.26 -4.70 -9.48
CA LEU A 123 -8.94 -5.05 -10.01
C LEU A 123 -7.96 -5.35 -8.87
N ALA A 124 -7.85 -4.45 -7.88
CA ALA A 124 -6.94 -4.65 -6.75
C ALA A 124 -7.28 -5.92 -5.95
N HIS A 125 -8.57 -6.20 -5.72
CA HIS A 125 -9.03 -7.39 -5.02
C HIS A 125 -8.66 -8.67 -5.78
N ARG A 126 -8.95 -8.72 -7.09
CA ARG A 126 -8.61 -9.86 -7.95
C ARG A 126 -7.11 -10.13 -7.97
N LEU A 127 -6.29 -9.10 -8.19
CA LEU A 127 -4.83 -9.24 -8.21
C LEU A 127 -4.26 -9.71 -6.85
N MET A 128 -4.92 -9.43 -5.73
CA MET A 128 -4.50 -9.89 -4.39
C MET A 128 -4.94 -11.31 -4.06
N HIS A 129 -6.02 -11.79 -4.69
CA HIS A 129 -6.69 -13.01 -4.26
C HIS A 129 -5.77 -14.23 -4.45
N PRO A 130 -5.59 -15.10 -3.44
CA PRO A 130 -4.68 -16.25 -3.53
C PRO A 130 -4.97 -17.18 -4.71
N SER A 131 -6.25 -17.32 -5.09
CA SER A 131 -6.64 -18.19 -6.22
C SER A 131 -6.08 -17.76 -7.57
N THR A 132 -5.65 -16.50 -7.71
CA THR A 132 -5.02 -16.04 -8.97
C THR A 132 -3.59 -16.56 -9.13
N GLY A 133 -2.96 -17.00 -8.03
CA GLY A 133 -1.61 -17.57 -8.07
C GLY A 133 -0.54 -16.62 -8.63
N ILE A 134 -0.79 -15.30 -8.67
CA ILE A 134 0.10 -14.34 -9.31
C ILE A 134 1.46 -14.35 -8.60
N GLU A 135 2.51 -14.55 -9.38
CA GLU A 135 3.87 -14.62 -8.87
C GLU A 135 4.39 -13.26 -8.41
N ARG A 136 5.11 -13.26 -7.29
CA ARG A 136 5.86 -12.10 -6.79
C ARG A 136 7.33 -12.48 -6.70
N GLU A 137 8.19 -11.67 -7.31
CA GLU A 137 9.63 -11.86 -7.25
C GLU A 137 10.24 -10.86 -6.28
N TYR A 138 11.05 -11.36 -5.37
CA TYR A 138 11.78 -10.58 -4.39
C TYR A 138 13.28 -10.75 -4.58
N LEU A 139 14.00 -9.65 -4.50
CA LEU A 139 15.44 -9.62 -4.33
C LEU A 139 15.73 -9.48 -2.83
N CYS A 140 16.43 -10.46 -2.27
CA CYS A 140 16.74 -10.51 -0.84
C CYS A 140 18.25 -10.60 -0.62
N ARG A 141 18.76 -9.80 0.32
CA ARG A 141 20.15 -9.88 0.80
C ARG A 141 20.16 -10.72 2.07
N VAL A 142 20.70 -11.91 1.96
CA VAL A 142 20.68 -12.94 2.99
C VAL A 142 22.06 -13.02 3.65
N ARG A 143 22.06 -12.98 4.98
CA ARG A 143 23.23 -13.26 5.83
C ARG A 143 23.20 -14.73 6.22
N GLY A 144 24.31 -15.42 6.00
CA GLY A 144 24.47 -16.85 6.26
C GLY A 144 24.62 -17.66 4.97
N GLU A 145 24.99 -18.92 5.12
CA GLU A 145 25.17 -19.86 4.01
C GLU A 145 24.13 -20.98 4.11
N PRO A 146 23.06 -20.96 3.29
CA PRO A 146 22.04 -22.00 3.35
C PRO A 146 22.55 -23.37 2.87
N GLY A 147 23.71 -23.42 2.20
CA GLY A 147 24.20 -24.61 1.52
C GLY A 147 23.27 -25.11 0.42
N ARG A 148 23.61 -26.23 -0.23
CA ARG A 148 22.73 -26.86 -1.23
C ARG A 148 21.47 -27.44 -0.59
N LEU A 149 21.62 -28.13 0.54
CA LEU A 149 20.53 -28.75 1.28
C LEU A 149 19.48 -27.73 1.75
N GLY A 150 19.89 -26.58 2.29
CA GLY A 150 18.95 -25.54 2.71
C GLY A 150 18.19 -24.95 1.51
N LEU A 151 18.84 -24.75 0.37
CA LEU A 151 18.17 -24.31 -0.85
C LEU A 151 17.16 -25.35 -1.37
N SER A 152 17.47 -26.64 -1.30
CA SER A 152 16.51 -27.71 -1.65
C SER A 152 15.30 -27.70 -0.73
N ARG A 153 15.49 -27.64 0.59
CA ARG A 153 14.40 -27.56 1.57
C ARG A 153 13.48 -26.34 1.35
N LEU A 154 14.05 -25.21 0.97
CA LEU A 154 13.28 -24.01 0.64
C LEU A 154 12.40 -24.16 -0.61
N ARG A 155 12.78 -25.03 -1.55
CA ARG A 155 12.02 -25.34 -2.78
C ARG A 155 11.00 -26.45 -2.54
N GLU A 156 11.36 -27.50 -1.80
CA GLU A 156 10.46 -28.59 -1.41
C GLU A 156 9.33 -28.09 -0.51
N GLY A 157 9.65 -27.12 0.36
CA GLY A 157 8.71 -26.44 1.22
C GLY A 157 8.89 -26.75 2.69
N LEU A 158 8.57 -25.76 3.52
CA LEU A 158 8.72 -25.80 4.97
C LEU A 158 7.40 -25.41 5.62
N ARG A 159 7.08 -26.09 6.73
CA ARG A 159 5.88 -25.75 7.50
C ARG A 159 6.10 -24.44 8.26
N LEU A 160 5.28 -23.43 7.94
CA LEU A 160 5.16 -22.17 8.66
C LEU A 160 3.74 -22.06 9.23
N ASN A 161 3.61 -22.03 10.57
CA ASN A 161 2.32 -22.02 11.26
C ASN A 161 1.36 -23.13 10.79
N GLY A 162 1.86 -24.36 10.66
CA GLY A 162 1.07 -25.51 10.22
C GLY A 162 0.80 -25.59 8.71
N GLN A 163 1.23 -24.61 7.90
CA GLN A 163 0.99 -24.60 6.45
C GLN A 163 2.29 -24.71 5.67
N LEU A 164 2.28 -25.48 4.58
CA LEU A 164 3.45 -25.65 3.71
C LEU A 164 3.68 -24.38 2.89
N CYS A 165 4.85 -23.76 3.04
CA CYS A 165 5.28 -22.59 2.27
C CYS A 165 6.58 -22.93 1.56
N ARG A 166 6.77 -22.48 0.32
CA ARG A 166 7.99 -22.73 -0.46
C ARG A 166 8.30 -21.56 -1.37
N PHE A 167 9.54 -21.49 -1.82
CA PHE A 167 9.89 -20.69 -2.98
C PHE A 167 9.66 -21.49 -4.25
N GLU A 168 8.92 -20.93 -5.20
CA GLU A 168 8.76 -21.54 -6.54
C GLU A 168 10.09 -21.52 -7.29
N GLN A 169 10.88 -20.47 -7.09
CA GLN A 169 12.21 -20.36 -7.65
C GLN A 169 13.14 -19.67 -6.65
N VAL A 170 14.37 -20.19 -6.56
CA VAL A 170 15.46 -19.56 -5.79
C VAL A 170 16.69 -19.53 -6.66
N THR A 171 17.15 -18.32 -6.99
CA THR A 171 18.32 -18.09 -7.83
C THR A 171 19.34 -17.27 -7.05
N ALA A 172 20.51 -17.85 -6.81
CA ALA A 172 21.64 -17.12 -6.25
C ALA A 172 22.11 -16.06 -7.27
N ARG A 173 22.38 -14.85 -6.77
CA ARG A 173 23.01 -13.76 -7.51
C ARG A 173 24.40 -13.51 -6.92
N ARG A 174 25.26 -12.81 -7.67
CA ARG A 174 26.61 -12.48 -7.20
C ARG A 174 26.54 -11.71 -5.88
N GLY A 175 27.43 -12.06 -4.96
CA GLY A 175 27.61 -11.43 -3.66
C GLY A 175 29.02 -11.71 -3.16
N GLN A 176 29.55 -10.82 -2.32
CA GLN A 176 30.87 -10.96 -1.69
C GLN A 176 30.71 -11.16 -0.18
N GLY A 177 31.52 -12.04 0.40
CA GLY A 177 31.55 -12.32 1.84
C GLY A 177 30.32 -13.05 2.38
N THR A 178 29.94 -12.75 3.62
CA THR A 178 28.87 -13.42 4.39
C THR A 178 27.45 -13.03 3.98
N ASN A 179 27.31 -12.03 3.11
CA ASN A 179 26.02 -11.55 2.59
C ASN A 179 25.91 -11.88 1.11
N ARG A 180 24.91 -12.69 0.75
CA ARG A 180 24.64 -13.07 -0.65
C ARG A 180 23.27 -12.58 -1.08
N TRP A 181 23.14 -12.26 -2.36
CA TRP A 181 21.86 -11.86 -2.94
C TRP A 181 21.16 -13.08 -3.52
N TYR A 182 19.85 -13.19 -3.29
CA TYR A 182 19.00 -14.20 -3.88
C TYR A 182 17.76 -13.55 -4.49
N ALA A 183 17.43 -13.97 -5.71
CA ALA A 183 16.12 -13.72 -6.29
C ALA A 183 15.21 -14.90 -5.93
N VAL A 184 14.07 -14.61 -5.33
CA VAL A 184 13.11 -15.63 -4.89
C VAL A 184 11.72 -15.31 -5.44
N VAL A 185 11.01 -16.34 -5.90
CA VAL A 185 9.64 -16.22 -6.41
C VAL A 185 8.69 -16.91 -5.44
N VAL A 186 7.60 -16.22 -5.09
CA VAL A 186 6.50 -16.75 -4.28
C VAL A 186 5.17 -16.51 -4.97
N ARG A 187 4.26 -17.48 -4.90
CA ARG A 187 2.88 -17.36 -5.40
C ARG A 187 1.90 -16.88 -4.34
N GLU A 188 2.32 -16.87 -3.09
CA GLU A 188 1.51 -16.46 -1.96
C GLU A 188 2.07 -15.17 -1.33
N GLY A 189 1.22 -14.50 -0.55
CA GLY A 189 1.54 -13.24 0.11
C GLY A 189 1.34 -13.32 1.61
N ARG A 190 1.80 -14.39 2.26
CA ARG A 190 1.58 -14.59 3.70
C ARG A 190 2.42 -13.63 4.53
N TYR A 191 2.03 -13.45 5.79
CA TYR A 191 2.74 -12.55 6.70
C TYR A 191 4.23 -12.92 6.83
N ARG A 192 5.09 -12.01 6.35
CA ARG A 192 6.56 -12.10 6.36
C ARG A 192 7.11 -13.41 5.79
N GLU A 193 6.40 -14.03 4.85
CA GLU A 193 6.68 -15.37 4.31
C GLU A 193 8.15 -15.57 3.91
N VAL A 194 8.68 -14.68 3.06
CA VAL A 194 10.08 -14.75 2.57
C VAL A 194 11.07 -14.76 3.73
N ARG A 195 10.91 -13.87 4.72
CA ARG A 195 11.83 -13.76 5.86
C ARG A 195 11.77 -15.01 6.74
N ARG A 196 10.56 -15.56 6.91
CA ARG A 196 10.33 -16.76 7.73
C ARG A 196 10.89 -18.02 7.09
N LEU A 197 10.77 -18.16 5.76
CA LEU A 197 11.38 -19.26 5.02
C LEU A 197 12.91 -19.26 5.19
N TRP A 198 13.58 -18.14 4.94
CA TRP A 198 15.03 -18.02 5.17
C TRP A 198 15.43 -18.32 6.62
N SER A 199 14.66 -17.84 7.60
CA SER A 199 14.93 -18.11 9.01
C SER A 199 14.88 -19.60 9.37
N LYS A 200 14.06 -20.41 8.68
CA LYS A 200 13.97 -21.85 8.93
C LYS A 200 15.20 -22.64 8.46
N VAL A 201 16.02 -22.05 7.58
CA VAL A 201 17.32 -22.63 7.17
C VAL A 201 18.50 -21.90 7.82
N GLY A 202 18.29 -21.26 8.96
CA GLY A 202 19.34 -20.58 9.73
C GLY A 202 19.86 -19.28 9.11
N CYS A 203 19.16 -18.73 8.11
CA CYS A 203 19.58 -17.55 7.37
C CYS A 203 18.75 -16.32 7.74
N THR A 204 19.36 -15.14 7.75
CA THR A 204 18.66 -13.88 8.09
C THR A 204 18.57 -12.95 6.89
N VAL A 205 17.37 -12.41 6.61
CA VAL A 205 17.17 -11.44 5.52
C VAL A 205 17.44 -10.02 6.02
N SER A 206 18.54 -9.42 5.55
CA SER A 206 18.92 -8.05 5.89
C SER A 206 18.18 -7.00 5.04
N ARG A 207 18.03 -7.25 3.74
CA ARG A 207 17.26 -6.39 2.82
C ARG A 207 16.29 -7.24 2.01
N LEU A 208 15.10 -6.71 1.78
CA LEU A 208 14.07 -7.34 0.97
C LEU A 208 13.43 -6.29 0.06
N THR A 209 13.49 -6.54 -1.23
CA THR A 209 12.95 -5.64 -2.25
C THR A 209 12.06 -6.42 -3.21
N ARG A 210 10.80 -6.04 -3.36
CA ARG A 210 9.93 -6.63 -4.40
C ARG A 210 10.27 -6.03 -5.76
N ILE A 211 10.70 -6.87 -6.70
CA ILE A 211 11.16 -6.42 -8.02
C ILE A 211 10.18 -6.76 -9.15
N ARG A 212 9.25 -7.70 -8.93
CA ARG A 212 8.21 -8.07 -9.89
C ARG A 212 6.91 -8.47 -9.20
N TYR A 213 5.79 -8.17 -9.85
CA TYR A 213 4.44 -8.62 -9.50
C TYR A 213 3.70 -9.02 -10.78
N GLY A 214 3.49 -10.32 -11.00
CA GLY A 214 2.97 -10.83 -12.26
C GLY A 214 3.87 -10.45 -13.44
N SER A 215 3.30 -9.83 -14.47
CA SER A 215 4.04 -9.29 -15.62
C SER A 215 4.73 -7.96 -15.35
N LEU A 216 4.36 -7.24 -14.28
CA LEU A 216 4.91 -5.92 -13.97
C LEU A 216 6.24 -6.04 -13.24
N ARG A 217 7.29 -5.42 -13.79
CA ARG A 217 8.61 -5.30 -13.17
C ARG A 217 8.83 -3.89 -12.65
N LEU A 218 9.61 -3.77 -11.58
CA LEU A 218 10.07 -2.49 -11.06
C LEU A 218 11.00 -1.83 -12.10
N PRO A 219 10.63 -0.68 -12.68
CA PRO A 219 11.48 -0.01 -13.66
C PRO A 219 12.80 0.44 -13.02
N ARG A 220 13.94 0.18 -13.67
CA ARG A 220 15.27 0.56 -13.14
C ARG A 220 15.43 2.06 -12.91
N ARG A 221 14.74 2.89 -13.70
CA ARG A 221 14.77 4.36 -13.59
C ARG A 221 13.88 4.89 -12.47
N LEU A 222 12.97 4.09 -11.93
CA LEU A 222 12.05 4.52 -10.88
C LEU A 222 12.75 4.50 -9.52
N ARG A 223 13.03 5.67 -8.95
CA ARG A 223 13.71 5.77 -7.65
C ARG A 223 12.74 5.52 -6.50
N ALA A 224 13.25 5.14 -5.34
CA ALA A 224 12.43 4.93 -4.14
C ALA A 224 11.67 6.21 -3.77
N GLY A 225 10.40 6.08 -3.40
CA GLY A 225 9.48 7.20 -3.14
C GLY A 225 8.85 7.80 -4.41
N GLN A 226 9.22 7.33 -5.60
CA GLN A 226 8.60 7.79 -6.85
C GLN A 226 7.57 6.78 -7.36
N TRP A 227 6.61 7.30 -8.13
CA TRP A 227 5.62 6.50 -8.84
C TRP A 227 5.61 6.86 -10.32
N ILE A 228 5.13 5.92 -11.13
CA ILE A 228 4.72 6.15 -12.52
C ILE A 228 3.29 5.68 -12.68
N GLU A 229 2.55 6.35 -13.56
CA GLU A 229 1.24 5.91 -13.98
C GLU A 229 1.36 4.97 -15.19
N LEU A 230 0.61 3.87 -15.17
CA LEU A 230 0.59 2.91 -16.26
C LEU A 230 -0.28 3.42 -17.41
N GLY A 231 0.15 3.14 -18.64
CA GLY A 231 -0.63 3.41 -19.84
C GLY A 231 -1.77 2.39 -20.05
N GLY A 232 -2.71 2.74 -20.93
CA GLY A 232 -3.86 1.89 -21.28
C GLY A 232 -3.52 0.43 -21.62
N PRO A 233 -2.50 0.13 -22.46
CA PRO A 233 -2.15 -1.25 -22.80
C PRO A 233 -1.74 -2.10 -21.58
N GLN A 234 -0.91 -1.56 -20.69
CA GLN A 234 -0.45 -2.25 -19.49
C GLN A 234 -1.58 -2.43 -18.48
N ILE A 235 -2.51 -1.47 -18.41
CA ILE A 235 -3.72 -1.61 -17.60
C ILE A 235 -4.57 -2.75 -18.15
N SER A 236 -4.82 -2.80 -19.46
CA SER A 236 -5.57 -3.90 -20.09
C SER A 236 -4.96 -5.27 -19.82
N GLU A 237 -3.64 -5.40 -19.85
CA GLU A 237 -2.93 -6.63 -19.49
C GLU A 237 -3.19 -7.03 -18.03
N LEU A 238 -3.22 -6.07 -17.10
CA LEU A 238 -3.58 -6.34 -15.70
C LEU A 238 -5.02 -6.80 -15.54
N TYR A 239 -5.95 -6.24 -16.32
CA TYR A 239 -7.35 -6.69 -16.31
C TYR A 239 -7.46 -8.13 -16.81
N GLN A 240 -6.75 -8.49 -17.88
CA GLN A 240 -6.68 -9.86 -18.38
C GLN A 240 -6.08 -10.80 -17.33
N LEU A 241 -4.95 -10.42 -16.70
CA LEU A 241 -4.33 -11.19 -15.63
C LEU A 241 -5.27 -11.39 -14.42
N ALA A 242 -6.14 -10.41 -14.16
CA ALA A 242 -7.15 -10.47 -13.11
C ALA A 242 -8.42 -11.25 -13.50
N GLY A 243 -8.54 -11.72 -14.74
CA GLY A 243 -9.73 -12.39 -15.26
C GLY A 243 -10.93 -11.44 -15.39
N LEU A 244 -10.69 -10.17 -15.68
CA LEU A 244 -11.69 -9.11 -15.83
C LEU A 244 -11.72 -8.60 -17.27
N ASN A 245 -12.91 -8.26 -17.77
CA ASN A 245 -13.06 -7.64 -19.09
C ASN A 245 -12.53 -6.20 -19.07
N SER A 246 -11.72 -5.85 -20.06
CA SER A 246 -11.02 -4.54 -20.18
C SER A 246 -11.95 -3.37 -20.50
N SER A 247 -13.28 -3.55 -20.54
CA SER A 247 -14.28 -2.54 -20.93
C SER A 247 -14.33 -1.27 -20.05
N SER A 248 -13.48 -1.17 -19.02
CA SER A 248 -13.31 0.01 -18.16
C SER A 248 -11.96 0.74 -18.35
N ALA A 249 -11.08 0.22 -19.21
CA ALA A 249 -9.88 0.92 -19.66
C ALA A 249 -10.29 1.99 -20.68
N GLY A 250 -10.89 3.08 -20.20
CA GLY A 250 -11.16 4.24 -21.03
C GLY A 250 -9.86 4.69 -21.70
N THR A 251 -9.85 4.68 -23.03
CA THR A 251 -8.78 5.18 -23.87
C THR A 251 -8.56 6.67 -23.57
N SER A 252 -7.67 6.98 -22.62
CA SER A 252 -7.10 8.32 -22.53
C SER A 252 -5.82 8.31 -23.35
N ALA A 253 -5.99 8.48 -24.66
CA ALA A 253 -4.95 9.02 -25.52
C ALA A 253 -4.81 10.51 -25.16
N ALA A 254 -4.03 10.79 -24.13
CA ALA A 254 -3.47 12.12 -23.88
C ALA A 254 -2.15 11.91 -23.14
N ALA A 255 -1.06 11.82 -23.90
CA ALA A 255 0.28 12.02 -23.39
C ALA A 255 0.39 13.46 -22.86
N VAL A 256 -0.07 13.68 -21.64
CA VAL A 256 0.29 14.87 -20.87
C VAL A 256 1.58 14.53 -20.12
N ASN A 257 2.68 15.08 -20.62
CA ASN A 257 3.95 15.17 -19.92
C ASN A 257 3.71 15.71 -18.50
N ALA A 258 3.61 14.81 -17.52
CA ALA A 258 3.52 15.16 -16.11
C ALA A 258 4.89 14.92 -15.47
N THR A 259 5.58 16.03 -15.31
CA THR A 259 6.80 16.32 -14.57
C THR A 259 7.12 15.34 -13.43
N CYS A 260 8.38 14.90 -13.41
CA CYS A 260 9.03 14.29 -12.26
C CYS A 260 8.78 15.20 -11.05
N GLY A 261 8.06 14.70 -10.04
CA GLY A 261 7.87 15.44 -8.79
C GLY A 261 9.21 15.67 -8.13
N GLU A 262 9.76 16.87 -8.28
CA GLU A 262 10.90 17.34 -7.51
C GLU A 262 10.54 17.38 -6.04
N ARG A 263 11.51 16.96 -5.24
CA ARG A 263 11.47 16.94 -3.79
C ARG A 263 11.42 18.40 -3.29
N PRO A 264 10.44 18.82 -2.48
CA PRO A 264 10.59 20.06 -1.74
C PRO A 264 11.79 19.91 -0.80
N PRO A 265 12.66 20.93 -0.65
CA PRO A 265 13.75 20.86 0.31
C PRO A 265 13.18 20.66 1.72
N PRO A 266 13.89 19.91 2.60
CA PRO A 266 13.43 19.72 3.97
C PRO A 266 13.37 21.08 4.67
N GLN A 267 12.18 21.44 5.16
CA GLN A 267 12.04 22.62 6.01
C GLN A 267 12.81 22.37 7.32
N PRO A 268 13.62 23.33 7.79
CA PRO A 268 14.30 23.18 9.07
C PRO A 268 13.28 23.15 10.21
N LEU A 269 13.51 22.22 11.15
CA LEU A 269 12.75 22.12 12.39
C LEU A 269 12.81 23.46 13.16
N PRO A 270 11.71 23.92 13.78
CA PRO A 270 11.72 25.16 14.55
C PRO A 270 12.66 25.03 15.75
N ALA A 271 13.57 25.99 15.86
CA ALA A 271 14.50 26.10 16.98
C ALA A 271 13.75 26.22 18.31
N VAL A 272 14.04 25.29 19.23
CA VAL A 272 13.59 25.36 20.62
C VAL A 272 14.28 26.56 21.27
N LYS A 273 13.53 27.66 21.46
CA LYS A 273 13.99 28.82 22.23
C LYS A 273 14.12 28.43 23.70
N SER A 274 15.36 28.25 24.17
CA SER A 274 15.69 28.16 25.58
C SER A 274 15.33 29.49 26.27
N LYS A 275 14.25 29.52 27.06
CA LYS A 275 13.92 30.65 27.93
C LYS A 275 14.99 30.78 29.02
N GLY A 276 15.84 31.80 28.87
CA GLY A 276 16.73 32.28 29.93
C GLY A 276 15.91 32.77 31.12
N ARG A 277 16.12 32.14 32.26
CA ARG A 277 15.53 32.50 33.55
C ARG A 277 16.35 33.65 34.14
N ARG A 278 15.90 34.89 33.91
CA ARG A 278 16.35 36.07 34.68
C ARG A 278 15.74 35.96 36.09
N GLN A 279 16.57 35.71 37.11
CA GLN A 279 16.19 35.88 38.50
C GLN A 279 16.33 37.36 38.87
N GLY A 280 15.21 37.95 39.27
CA GLY A 280 15.11 39.32 39.77
C GLY A 280 15.56 39.43 41.23
N ALA A 281 16.09 40.61 41.54
CA ALA A 281 16.62 41.03 42.81
C ALA A 281 15.60 40.89 43.97
N HIS A 282 16.04 40.29 45.08
CA HIS A 282 15.39 40.44 46.37
C HIS A 282 16.12 41.46 47.25
N ARG A 283 15.30 42.33 47.83
CA ARG A 283 15.60 43.52 48.62
C ARG A 283 16.38 43.23 49.91
N ARG A 284 17.26 44.16 50.25
CA ARG A 284 17.89 44.35 51.57
C ARG A 284 16.86 44.75 52.64
N ALA A 285 17.04 44.27 53.87
CA ALA A 285 16.75 44.92 55.14
C ALA A 285 17.62 44.25 56.25
N PRO A 286 17.76 44.79 57.48
CA PRO A 286 18.97 45.49 57.91
C PRO A 286 19.79 44.79 59.02
N ARG A 287 20.98 45.35 59.27
CA ARG A 287 21.93 45.03 60.36
C ARG A 287 21.35 45.24 61.77
N THR A 288 21.69 44.35 62.69
CA THR A 288 21.94 44.57 64.14
C THR A 288 22.85 43.41 64.60
N ARG A 289 24.17 43.67 64.79
CA ARG A 289 24.91 43.90 66.05
C ARG A 289 24.88 42.72 67.04
N GLY A 290 26.08 42.20 67.30
CA GLY A 290 26.46 41.14 68.23
C GLY A 290 27.87 40.72 67.88
#